data_AF-A0A522AJ57-F1
#
_entry.id   AF-A0A522AJ57-F1
#
_cell.length_a   1.000
_cell.length_b   1.000
_cell.length_c   1.000
_cell.angle_alpha   90.00
_cell.angle_beta   90.00
_cell.angle_gamma   90.00
#
_symmetry.space_group_name_H-M   'P 1'
#
loop_
_entity.id
_entity.type
_entity.pdbx_description
1 polymer ?
#
loop_
_entity_poly.entity_id
_entity_poly.type
_entity_poly.pdbx_seq_one_letter_code
_entity_poly.pdbx_strand_id
1 'polypeptide(L)'
;NARLLVTDGEDVRAGDAITDGPINPQEYLDTRGRDAVQRYLVKEVQKVYRSQGVTINDKHIEIIVRQMLRKVRIDQPGDSELLPTELIDRLDFEEVNNRVLAEGGEPATAQAVLLGVTKASLNTSSFLAAASFQETTRVLTEAAINGAKDHLIGLKENVIIGKLIPAGSGAPANLAARKESERRAAIEALAGEALEDGGEAYNPFLEDGSPRSADDDAAGLARAAAIAGSDDDAFNPFLAEAGSGSDDEIDPDTNPLLQGEAAADPAD
;
A
#
# COMPACT_ATOMS: atom_id res chain seq x y z
N ASN A 1 37.70 2.67 11.22
CA ASN A 1 37.80 1.45 12.05
C ASN A 1 36.40 1.05 12.48
N ALA A 2 35.83 0.04 11.82
CA ALA A 2 34.54 -0.52 12.21
C ALA A 2 34.73 -1.45 13.43
N ARG A 3 33.81 -1.41 14.39
CA ARG A 3 33.82 -2.30 15.55
C ARG A 3 33.37 -3.69 15.11
N LEU A 4 34.13 -4.73 15.47
CA LEU A 4 33.74 -6.11 15.22
C LEU A 4 32.64 -6.53 16.20
N LEU A 5 31.62 -7.21 15.68
CA LEU A 5 30.48 -7.74 16.44
C LEU A 5 30.66 -9.22 16.81
N VAL A 6 31.55 -9.93 16.11
CA VAL A 6 31.80 -11.36 16.26
C VAL A 6 33.11 -11.62 17.00
N THR A 7 33.22 -12.81 17.58
CA THR A 7 34.42 -13.29 18.27
C THR A 7 35.11 -14.43 17.51
N ASP A 8 36.41 -14.58 17.72
CA ASP A 8 37.18 -15.66 17.08
C ASP A 8 36.66 -17.04 17.56
N GLY A 9 36.30 -17.90 16.61
CA GLY A 9 35.73 -19.23 16.89
C GLY A 9 34.20 -19.26 16.98
N GLU A 10 33.51 -18.14 16.73
CA GLU A 10 32.06 -18.07 16.65
C GLU A 10 31.55 -18.58 15.29
N ASP A 11 30.54 -19.46 15.32
CA ASP A 11 29.88 -19.96 14.12
C ASP A 11 28.92 -18.89 13.55
N VAL A 12 29.24 -18.36 12.38
CA VAL A 12 28.44 -17.35 11.67
C VAL A 12 27.74 -17.94 10.46
N ARG A 13 26.51 -17.49 10.17
CA ARG A 13 25.78 -17.87 8.95
C ARG A 13 25.99 -16.82 7.87
N ALA A 14 25.78 -17.24 6.62
CA ALA A 14 25.82 -16.32 5.49
C ALA A 14 24.83 -15.16 5.70
N GLY A 15 25.32 -13.93 5.61
CA GLY A 15 24.53 -12.70 5.81
C GLY A 15 24.44 -12.20 7.26
N ASP A 16 25.12 -12.81 8.23
CA ASP A 16 25.22 -12.25 9.58
C ASP A 16 26.19 -11.05 9.62
N ALA A 17 25.88 -10.05 10.44
CA ALA A 17 26.66 -8.82 10.52
C ALA A 17 27.97 -9.04 11.30
N ILE A 18 29.10 -8.92 10.61
CA ILE A 18 30.44 -9.12 11.18
C ILE A 18 30.96 -7.82 11.83
N THR A 19 30.62 -6.68 11.22
CA THR A 19 31.03 -5.34 11.66
C THR A 19 29.82 -4.47 11.96
N ASP A 20 29.99 -3.54 12.89
CA ASP A 20 29.02 -2.47 13.13
C ASP A 20 28.91 -1.54 11.91
N GLY A 21 27.70 -1.06 11.65
CA GLY A 21 27.38 -0.22 10.50
C GLY A 21 26.13 -0.65 9.74
N PRO A 22 25.73 0.14 8.72
CA PRO A 22 24.59 -0.18 7.89
C PRO A 22 24.88 -1.40 7.00
N ILE A 23 23.93 -2.32 6.92
CA ILE A 23 24.01 -3.49 6.04
C ILE A 23 23.64 -3.05 4.62
N ASN A 24 24.40 -3.50 3.62
CA ASN A 24 24.07 -3.32 2.22
C ASN A 24 22.84 -4.20 1.85
N PRO A 25 21.69 -3.60 1.48
CA PRO A 25 20.48 -4.37 1.19
C PRO A 25 20.61 -5.32 -0.02
N GLN A 26 21.52 -5.04 -0.96
CA GLN A 26 21.72 -5.92 -2.12
C GLN A 26 22.46 -7.20 -1.72
N GLU A 27 23.58 -7.08 -1.00
CA GLU A 27 24.30 -8.26 -0.48
C GLU A 27 23.44 -9.07 0.50
N TYR A 28 22.59 -8.39 1.26
CA TYR A 28 21.64 -9.03 2.15
C TYR A 28 20.55 -9.80 1.40
N LEU A 29 20.17 -9.36 0.19
CA LEU A 29 19.24 -10.08 -0.68
C LEU A 29 19.84 -11.40 -1.16
N ASP A 30 21.09 -11.35 -1.62
CA ASP A 30 21.78 -12.50 -2.19
C ASP A 30 22.07 -13.57 -1.13
N THR A 31 22.31 -13.16 0.12
CA THR A 31 22.66 -14.06 1.22
C THR A 31 21.45 -14.58 2.00
N ARG A 32 20.47 -13.73 2.31
CA ARG A 32 19.35 -14.05 3.22
C ARG A 32 17.99 -14.12 2.53
N GLY A 33 17.91 -13.70 1.27
CA GLY A 33 16.69 -13.74 0.47
C GLY A 33 15.72 -12.58 0.74
N ARG A 34 14.64 -12.59 -0.04
CA ARG A 34 13.68 -11.46 -0.15
C ARG A 34 13.02 -11.09 1.17
N ASP A 35 12.55 -12.08 1.92
CA ASP A 35 11.77 -11.85 3.14
C ASP A 35 12.63 -11.27 4.27
N ALA A 36 13.93 -11.59 4.28
CA ALA A 36 14.87 -11.01 5.21
C ALA A 36 15.12 -9.53 4.87
N VAL A 37 15.37 -9.22 3.59
CA VAL A 37 15.55 -7.84 3.12
C VAL A 37 14.31 -6.99 3.38
N GLN A 38 13.12 -7.53 3.12
CA GLN A 38 11.88 -6.80 3.37
C GLN A 38 11.74 -6.41 4.85
N ARG A 39 11.95 -7.35 5.76
CA ARG A 39 11.93 -7.09 7.21
C ARG A 39 13.00 -6.10 7.65
N TYR A 40 14.20 -6.20 7.09
CA TYR A 40 15.28 -5.28 7.37
C TYR A 40 14.93 -3.85 6.94
N LEU A 41 14.46 -3.66 5.71
CA LEU A 41 14.08 -2.35 5.17
C LEU A 41 12.93 -1.73 5.97
N VAL A 42 11.89 -2.50 6.30
CA VAL A 42 10.78 -2.01 7.13
C VAL A 42 11.29 -1.56 8.50
N LYS A 43 12.12 -2.37 9.17
CA LYS A 43 12.67 -2.05 10.49
C LYS A 43 13.52 -0.77 10.47
N GLU A 44 14.41 -0.61 9.50
CA GLU A 44 15.30 0.55 9.42
C GLU A 44 14.53 1.85 9.08
N VAL A 45 13.60 1.80 8.14
CA VAL A 45 12.75 2.95 7.82
C VAL A 45 11.88 3.33 9.03
N GLN A 46 11.28 2.34 9.69
CA GLN A 46 10.44 2.57 10.86
C GLN A 46 11.22 3.15 12.05
N LYS A 47 12.48 2.73 12.25
CA LYS A 47 13.38 3.30 13.27
C LYS A 47 13.58 4.80 13.08
N VAL A 48 13.77 5.25 11.85
CA VAL A 48 13.93 6.68 11.53
C VAL A 48 12.64 7.44 11.80
N TYR A 49 11.48 6.97 11.33
CA TYR A 49 10.20 7.64 11.58
C TYR A 49 9.85 7.72 13.07
N ARG A 50 10.07 6.63 13.82
CA ARG A 50 9.88 6.62 15.28
C ARG A 50 10.80 7.61 15.98
N SER A 51 12.07 7.73 15.54
CA SER A 51 13.01 8.71 16.10
C SER A 51 12.60 10.17 15.87
N GLN A 52 11.81 10.42 14.83
CA GLN A 52 11.24 11.73 14.51
C GLN A 52 9.85 11.94 15.14
N GLY A 53 9.37 10.99 15.94
CA GLY A 53 8.06 11.06 16.59
C GLY A 53 6.87 10.82 15.65
N VAL A 54 7.10 10.31 14.44
CA VAL A 54 6.04 10.06 13.46
C VAL A 54 5.61 8.59 13.50
N THR A 55 4.33 8.36 13.78
CA THR A 55 3.73 7.02 13.78
C THR A 55 3.21 6.66 12.40
N ILE A 56 3.79 5.64 11.77
CA ILE A 56 3.36 5.08 10.48
C ILE A 56 3.13 3.57 10.65
N ASN A 57 2.07 3.07 10.01
CA ASN A 57 1.79 1.64 9.96
C ASN A 57 2.72 0.93 8.97
N ASP A 58 3.30 -0.20 9.40
CA ASP A 58 4.25 -0.99 8.62
C ASP A 58 3.72 -1.40 7.24
N LYS A 59 2.39 -1.59 7.11
CA LYS A 59 1.72 -1.92 5.83
C LYS A 59 2.09 -0.97 4.69
N HIS A 60 2.23 0.32 4.98
CA HIS A 60 2.58 1.31 3.95
C HIS A 60 4.00 1.11 3.44
N ILE A 61 4.94 0.86 4.35
CA ILE A 61 6.35 0.63 4.00
C ILE A 61 6.48 -0.69 3.25
N GLU A 62 5.78 -1.74 3.69
CA GLU A 62 5.76 -3.04 3.01
C GLU A 62 5.28 -2.94 1.56
N ILE A 63 4.23 -2.17 1.30
CA ILE A 63 3.73 -1.97 -0.07
C ILE A 63 4.81 -1.34 -0.96
N ILE A 64 5.57 -0.36 -0.45
CA ILE A 64 6.66 0.28 -1.20
C ILE A 64 7.82 -0.70 -1.41
N VAL A 65 8.25 -1.40 -0.37
CA VAL A 65 9.35 -2.38 -0.46
C VAL A 65 8.99 -3.53 -1.40
N ARG A 66 7.72 -3.94 -1.44
CA ARG A 66 7.21 -4.91 -2.42
C ARG A 66 7.40 -4.44 -3.86
N GLN A 67 7.20 -3.14 -4.14
CA GLN A 67 7.46 -2.59 -5.47
C GLN A 67 8.96 -2.57 -5.82
N MET A 68 9.83 -2.35 -4.83
CA MET A 68 11.28 -2.38 -5.02
C MET A 68 11.82 -3.77 -5.35
N LEU A 69 11.13 -4.84 -4.92
CA LEU A 69 11.51 -6.25 -5.10
C LEU A 69 10.66 -6.98 -6.17
N ARG A 70 9.97 -6.22 -7.03
CA ARG A 70 9.02 -6.77 -8.01
C ARG A 70 9.69 -7.46 -9.20
N LYS A 71 10.92 -7.06 -9.53
CA LYS A 71 11.64 -7.52 -10.72
C LYS A 71 12.67 -8.59 -10.39
N VAL A 72 12.90 -9.49 -11.35
CA VAL A 72 13.97 -10.50 -11.33
C VAL A 72 14.88 -10.27 -12.53
N ARG A 73 16.16 -10.58 -12.37
CA ARG A 73 17.15 -10.58 -13.45
C ARG A 73 17.38 -12.02 -13.90
N ILE A 74 17.33 -12.24 -15.20
CA ILE A 74 17.59 -13.56 -15.77
C ILE A 74 19.08 -13.88 -15.70
N ASP A 75 19.41 -15.05 -15.17
CA ASP A 75 20.76 -15.59 -15.14
C ASP A 75 20.99 -16.49 -16.36
N GLN A 76 20.20 -17.56 -16.46
CA GLN A 76 20.23 -18.50 -17.59
C GLN A 76 18.82 -18.59 -18.19
N PRO A 77 18.67 -18.39 -19.51
CA PRO A 77 17.35 -18.36 -20.14
C PRO A 77 16.73 -19.75 -20.36
N GLY A 78 17.51 -20.83 -20.25
CA GLY A 78 17.03 -22.19 -20.56
C GLY A 78 16.51 -22.26 -21.99
N ASP A 79 15.35 -22.91 -22.17
CA ASP A 79 14.63 -23.00 -23.45
C ASP A 79 13.60 -21.87 -23.64
N SER A 80 13.62 -20.85 -22.79
CA SER A 80 12.72 -19.70 -22.92
C SER A 80 13.23 -18.65 -23.93
N GLU A 81 12.34 -17.75 -24.36
CA GLU A 81 12.68 -16.62 -25.24
C GLU A 81 13.35 -15.45 -24.50
N LEU A 82 13.61 -15.60 -23.20
CA LEU A 82 14.17 -14.55 -22.36
C LEU A 82 15.65 -14.31 -22.66
N LEU A 83 16.12 -13.07 -22.44
CA LEU A 83 17.52 -12.74 -22.63
C LEU A 83 18.29 -12.78 -21.30
N PRO A 84 19.56 -13.26 -21.28
CA PRO A 84 20.41 -13.12 -20.11
C PRO A 84 20.51 -11.66 -19.69
N THR A 85 20.52 -11.41 -18.38
CA THR A 85 20.56 -10.08 -17.74
C THR A 85 19.33 -9.20 -17.92
N GLU A 86 18.31 -9.66 -18.63
CA GLU A 86 17.03 -8.96 -18.78
C GLU A 86 16.32 -8.83 -17.43
N LEU A 87 15.62 -7.70 -17.23
CA LEU A 87 14.80 -7.45 -16.04
C LEU A 87 13.32 -7.64 -16.38
N ILE A 88 12.73 -8.70 -15.86
CA ILE A 88 11.31 -9.05 -16.06
C ILE A 88 10.54 -8.99 -14.73
N ASP A 89 9.22 -8.81 -14.80
CA ASP A 89 8.37 -8.99 -13.61
C ASP A 89 8.47 -10.43 -13.11
N ARG A 90 8.54 -10.61 -11.79
CA ARG A 90 8.59 -11.94 -11.19
C ARG A 90 7.38 -12.79 -11.59
N LEU A 91 6.19 -12.20 -11.66
CA LEU A 91 4.98 -12.95 -12.01
C LEU A 91 5.01 -13.41 -13.48
N ASP A 92 5.41 -12.51 -14.39
CA ASP A 92 5.53 -12.84 -15.81
C ASP A 92 6.61 -13.91 -16.03
N PHE A 93 7.73 -13.82 -15.29
CA PHE A 93 8.78 -14.84 -15.29
C PHE A 93 8.27 -16.20 -14.81
N GLU A 94 7.50 -16.24 -13.71
CA GLU A 94 6.90 -17.47 -13.20
C GLU A 94 5.94 -18.09 -14.23
N GLU A 95 5.15 -17.27 -14.93
CA GLU A 95 4.24 -17.73 -15.97
C GLU A 95 4.98 -18.31 -17.18
N VAL A 96 6.03 -17.63 -17.66
CA VAL A 96 6.88 -18.12 -18.76
C VAL A 96 7.54 -19.44 -18.39
N ASN A 97 8.10 -19.56 -17.20
CA ASN A 97 8.73 -20.80 -16.73
C ASN A 97 7.73 -21.95 -16.58
N ASN A 98 6.54 -21.68 -16.04
CA ASN A 98 5.50 -22.69 -15.92
C ASN A 98 5.06 -23.23 -17.30
N ARG A 99 5.03 -22.36 -18.32
CA ARG A 99 4.75 -22.78 -19.70
C ARG A 99 5.86 -23.67 -20.26
N VAL A 100 7.12 -23.26 -20.16
CA VAL A 100 8.27 -24.05 -20.66
C VAL A 100 8.35 -25.41 -19.97
N LEU A 101 8.10 -25.45 -18.65
CA LEU A 101 8.03 -26.70 -17.89
C LEU A 101 6.90 -27.62 -18.35
N ALA A 102 5.72 -27.06 -18.67
CA ALA A 102 4.59 -27.82 -19.19
C ALA A 102 4.87 -28.41 -20.59
N GLU A 103 5.69 -27.74 -21.38
CA GLU A 103 6.17 -28.21 -22.69
C GLU A 103 7.33 -29.22 -22.57
N GLY A 104 7.87 -29.42 -21.37
CA GLY A 104 8.96 -30.36 -21.06
C GLY A 104 10.36 -29.81 -21.33
N GLY A 105 10.51 -28.49 -21.51
CA GLY A 105 11.79 -27.82 -21.69
C GLY A 105 12.48 -27.45 -20.37
N GLU A 106 13.69 -26.91 -20.48
CA GLU A 106 14.47 -26.40 -19.34
C GLU A 106 14.01 -24.97 -18.96
N PRO A 107 13.53 -24.74 -17.72
CA PRO A 107 13.08 -23.41 -17.29
C PRO A 107 14.25 -22.44 -17.14
N ALA A 108 13.96 -21.14 -17.29
CA ALA A 108 14.93 -20.10 -17.02
C ALA A 108 15.23 -19.98 -15.51
N THR A 109 16.46 -19.62 -15.18
CA THR A 109 16.87 -19.25 -13.81
C THR A 109 17.02 -17.74 -13.70
N ALA A 110 16.66 -17.20 -12.54
CA ALA A 110 16.70 -15.77 -12.29
C ALA A 110 17.00 -15.46 -10.82
N GLN A 111 17.60 -14.29 -10.60
CA GLN A 111 17.87 -13.74 -9.27
C GLN A 111 16.94 -12.56 -9.00
N ALA A 112 16.44 -12.46 -7.76
CA ALA A 112 15.70 -11.29 -7.33
C ALA A 112 16.61 -10.06 -7.32
N VAL A 113 16.11 -8.91 -7.78
CA VAL A 113 16.88 -7.66 -7.76
C VAL A 113 16.13 -6.61 -6.96
N LEU A 114 16.84 -5.98 -6.02
CA LEU A 114 16.33 -4.81 -5.32
C LEU A 114 16.58 -3.55 -6.15
N LEU A 115 15.50 -2.91 -6.61
CA LEU A 115 15.55 -1.65 -7.32
C LEU A 115 15.20 -0.49 -6.39
N GLY A 116 15.92 0.64 -6.50
CA GLY A 116 15.50 1.88 -5.85
C GLY A 116 14.12 2.34 -6.36
N VAL A 117 13.37 3.07 -5.55
CA VAL A 117 11.98 3.50 -5.87
C VAL A 117 11.91 4.19 -7.24
N THR A 118 12.85 5.09 -7.54
CA THR A 118 12.93 5.77 -8.84
C THR A 118 13.19 4.79 -9.98
N LYS A 119 14.09 3.82 -9.81
CA LYS A 119 14.38 2.84 -10.86
C LYS A 119 13.20 1.88 -11.04
N ALA A 120 12.52 1.49 -9.97
CA ALA A 120 11.32 0.67 -10.02
C ALA A 120 10.16 1.39 -10.74
N SER A 121 9.99 2.69 -10.52
CA SER A 121 8.93 3.48 -11.17
C SER A 121 9.17 3.73 -12.66
N LEU A 122 10.43 3.75 -13.10
CA LEU A 122 10.80 3.86 -14.52
C LEU A 122 10.54 2.56 -15.30
N ASN A 123 10.60 1.41 -14.65
CA ASN A 123 10.43 0.09 -15.28
C ASN A 123 8.94 -0.34 -15.29
N THR A 124 8.06 0.55 -15.75
CA THR A 124 6.65 0.25 -15.98
C THR A 124 6.44 -0.36 -17.37
N SER A 125 5.44 -1.24 -17.50
CA SER A 125 5.09 -1.87 -18.78
C SER A 125 4.27 -0.97 -19.71
N SER A 126 3.64 0.08 -19.17
CA SER A 126 2.88 1.04 -19.96
C SER A 126 3.76 2.16 -20.48
N PHE A 127 3.78 2.33 -21.81
CA PHE A 127 4.48 3.45 -22.43
C PHE A 127 3.76 4.78 -22.18
N LEU A 128 2.43 4.81 -22.00
CA LEU A 128 1.69 6.04 -21.66
C LEU A 128 2.05 6.53 -20.25
N ALA A 129 2.10 5.61 -19.28
CA ALA A 129 2.54 5.92 -17.93
C ALA A 129 4.03 6.29 -17.90
N ALA A 130 4.88 5.59 -18.66
CA ALA A 130 6.31 5.90 -18.76
C ALA A 130 6.53 7.31 -19.34
N ALA A 131 5.85 7.66 -20.44
CA ALA A 131 5.99 8.96 -21.09
C ALA A 131 5.62 10.14 -20.17
N SER A 132 4.73 9.95 -19.19
CA SER A 132 4.38 11.01 -18.21
C SER A 132 5.49 11.40 -17.24
N PHE A 133 6.45 10.50 -17.00
CA PHE A 133 7.50 10.67 -15.98
C PHE A 133 8.92 10.62 -16.57
N GLN A 134 9.04 10.20 -17.82
CA GLN A 134 10.29 10.06 -18.56
C GLN A 134 10.34 11.01 -19.75
N GLU A 135 11.45 10.98 -20.49
CA GLU A 135 11.61 11.73 -21.73
C GLU A 135 10.59 11.24 -22.78
N THR A 136 9.53 12.04 -22.97
CA THR A 136 8.35 11.73 -23.80
C THR A 136 8.72 11.31 -25.22
N THR A 137 9.60 12.06 -25.88
CA THR A 137 10.01 11.83 -27.26
C THR A 137 10.65 10.45 -27.43
N ARG A 138 11.57 10.09 -26.52
CA ARG A 138 12.26 8.80 -26.57
C ARG A 138 11.26 7.65 -26.39
N VAL A 139 10.44 7.71 -25.34
CA VAL A 139 9.49 6.65 -24.99
C VAL A 139 8.47 6.41 -26.10
N LEU A 140 7.90 7.47 -26.67
CA LEU A 140 6.90 7.35 -27.73
C LEU A 140 7.52 6.86 -29.05
N THR A 141 8.75 7.25 -29.36
CA THR A 141 9.45 6.77 -30.56
C THR A 141 9.75 5.28 -30.46
N GLU A 142 10.24 4.81 -29.32
CA GLU A 142 10.51 3.40 -29.06
C GLU A 142 9.22 2.55 -29.11
N ALA A 143 8.14 3.05 -28.49
CA ALA A 143 6.83 2.40 -28.56
C ALA A 143 6.30 2.33 -30.01
N ALA A 144 6.49 3.38 -30.81
CA ALA A 144 6.07 3.41 -32.21
C ALA A 144 6.88 2.43 -33.09
N ILE A 145 8.20 2.34 -32.87
CA ILE A 145 9.08 1.40 -33.59
C ILE A 145 8.67 -0.05 -33.27
N ASN A 146 8.41 -0.35 -32.00
CA ASN A 146 8.05 -1.70 -31.55
C ASN A 146 6.58 -2.05 -31.78
N GLY A 147 5.74 -1.11 -32.26
CA GLY A 147 4.30 -1.32 -32.39
C GLY A 147 3.61 -1.67 -31.07
N ALA A 148 4.12 -1.12 -29.96
CA ALA A 148 3.68 -1.46 -28.61
C ALA A 148 2.21 -1.09 -28.39
N LYS A 149 1.48 -1.96 -27.68
CA LYS A 149 0.07 -1.75 -27.31
C LYS A 149 -0.03 -1.57 -25.81
N ASP A 150 -0.72 -0.50 -25.40
CA ASP A 150 -1.00 -0.25 -24.00
C ASP A 150 -2.32 -0.91 -23.59
N HIS A 151 -2.28 -1.74 -22.54
CA HIS A 151 -3.43 -2.48 -22.06
C HIS A 151 -4.24 -1.72 -21.00
N LEU A 152 -3.82 -0.50 -20.61
CA LEU A 152 -4.54 0.38 -19.69
C LEU A 152 -4.89 -0.30 -18.35
N ILE A 153 -3.94 -1.08 -17.82
CA ILE A 153 -4.12 -1.80 -16.55
C ILE A 153 -3.82 -0.84 -15.38
N GLY A 154 -3.00 0.18 -15.61
CA GLY A 154 -2.54 1.12 -14.60
C GLY A 154 -3.52 2.26 -14.31
N LEU A 155 -3.32 2.89 -13.16
CA LEU A 155 -4.08 4.08 -12.75
C LEU A 155 -3.76 5.28 -13.68
N LYS A 156 -2.47 5.51 -13.95
CA LYS A 156 -2.01 6.70 -14.70
C LYS A 156 -2.49 6.70 -16.16
N GLU A 157 -2.38 5.56 -16.83
CA GLU A 157 -2.85 5.42 -18.22
C GLU A 157 -4.32 5.82 -18.37
N ASN A 158 -5.18 5.30 -17.49
CA ASN A 158 -6.61 5.57 -17.54
C ASN A 158 -6.92 7.04 -17.26
N VAL A 159 -6.23 7.67 -16.30
CA VAL A 159 -6.36 9.10 -16.04
C VAL A 159 -5.95 9.93 -17.25
N ILE A 160 -4.82 9.61 -17.89
CA ILE A 160 -4.31 10.33 -19.07
C ILE A 160 -5.31 10.27 -20.23
N ILE A 161 -5.92 9.10 -20.45
CA ILE A 161 -6.88 8.87 -21.54
C ILE A 161 -8.30 9.33 -21.19
N GLY A 162 -8.59 9.64 -19.92
CA GLY A 162 -9.92 10.04 -19.46
C GLY A 162 -10.90 8.88 -19.26
N LYS A 163 -10.41 7.66 -19.06
CA LYS A 163 -11.21 6.48 -18.67
C LYS A 163 -11.29 6.35 -17.15
N LEU A 164 -12.31 5.63 -16.67
CA LEU A 164 -12.40 5.25 -15.26
C LEU A 164 -11.16 4.47 -14.84
N ILE A 165 -10.62 4.83 -13.67
CA ILE A 165 -9.48 4.11 -13.10
C ILE A 165 -9.90 2.70 -12.66
N PRO A 166 -9.01 1.68 -12.79
CA PRO A 166 -9.30 0.31 -12.42
C PRO A 166 -9.23 0.06 -10.90
N ALA A 167 -9.76 0.99 -10.11
CA ALA A 167 -9.79 0.96 -8.66
C ALA A 167 -11.08 1.58 -8.12
N GLY A 168 -11.47 1.21 -6.90
CA GLY A 168 -12.71 1.70 -6.29
C GLY A 168 -13.94 1.29 -7.11
N SER A 169 -14.76 2.27 -7.51
CA SER A 169 -15.95 2.06 -8.33
C SER A 169 -15.65 1.66 -9.77
N GLY A 170 -14.45 1.93 -10.28
CA GLY A 170 -14.01 1.54 -11.63
C GLY A 170 -13.29 0.20 -11.66
N ALA A 171 -13.26 -0.56 -10.56
CA ALA A 171 -12.65 -1.88 -10.52
C ALA A 171 -13.34 -2.84 -11.53
N PRO A 172 -12.58 -3.66 -12.27
CA PRO A 172 -13.16 -4.62 -13.20
C PRO A 172 -14.12 -5.57 -12.49
N ALA A 173 -15.23 -5.91 -13.16
CA ALA A 173 -16.35 -6.65 -12.57
C ALA A 173 -15.95 -7.93 -11.82
N ASN A 174 -14.91 -8.62 -12.29
CA ASN A 174 -14.38 -9.84 -11.65
C ASN A 174 -13.75 -9.56 -10.26
N LEU A 175 -13.07 -8.43 -10.09
CA LEU A 175 -12.52 -8.01 -8.80
C LEU A 175 -13.59 -7.43 -7.88
N ALA A 176 -14.55 -6.68 -8.43
CA ALA A 176 -15.69 -6.18 -7.66
C ALA A 176 -16.51 -7.35 -7.09
N ALA A 177 -16.85 -8.34 -7.91
CA ALA A 177 -17.57 -9.53 -7.51
C ALA A 177 -16.79 -10.39 -6.50
N ARG A 178 -15.48 -10.58 -6.69
CA ARG A 178 -14.64 -11.28 -5.71
C ARG A 178 -14.60 -10.54 -4.37
N LYS A 179 -14.37 -9.24 -4.37
CA LYS A 179 -14.28 -8.44 -3.15
C LYS A 179 -15.60 -8.35 -2.42
N GLU A 180 -16.71 -8.35 -3.15
CA GLU A 180 -18.06 -8.46 -2.61
C GLU A 180 -18.29 -9.84 -2.00
N SER A 181 -17.86 -10.92 -2.65
CA SER A 181 -17.93 -12.28 -2.10
C SER A 181 -17.06 -12.46 -0.85
N GLU A 182 -15.84 -11.91 -0.83
CA GLU A 182 -14.93 -11.95 0.31
C GLU A 182 -15.47 -11.10 1.46
N ARG A 183 -16.06 -9.93 1.16
CA ARG A 183 -16.73 -9.08 2.17
C ARG A 183 -17.97 -9.78 2.73
N ARG A 184 -18.76 -10.44 1.89
CA ARG A 184 -19.94 -11.20 2.30
C ARG A 184 -19.54 -12.41 3.16
N ALA A 185 -18.51 -13.14 2.77
CA ALA A 185 -17.95 -14.25 3.54
C ALA A 185 -17.33 -13.79 4.88
N ALA A 186 -16.70 -12.62 4.93
CA ALA A 186 -16.18 -12.06 6.17
C ALA A 186 -17.29 -11.62 7.14
N ILE A 187 -18.37 -11.03 6.60
CA ILE A 187 -19.56 -10.69 7.40
C ILE A 187 -20.25 -11.97 7.89
N GLU A 188 -20.32 -13.01 7.06
CA GLU A 188 -20.89 -14.31 7.43
C GLU A 188 -20.03 -15.04 8.46
N ALA A 189 -18.70 -14.98 8.35
CA ALA A 189 -17.78 -15.53 9.37
C ALA A 189 -17.91 -14.80 10.71
N LEU A 190 -18.01 -13.46 10.68
CA LEU A 190 -18.23 -12.64 11.87
C LEU A 190 -19.61 -12.90 12.50
N ALA A 191 -20.63 -13.16 11.68
CA ALA A 191 -21.97 -13.54 12.13
C ALA A 191 -22.02 -15.00 12.63
N GLY A 192 -21.19 -15.89 12.10
CA GLY A 192 -21.06 -17.28 12.53
C GLY A 192 -20.38 -17.45 13.89
N GLU A 193 -19.42 -16.59 14.23
CA GLU A 193 -18.85 -16.49 15.59
C GLU A 193 -19.86 -15.96 16.63
N ALA A 194 -20.95 -15.30 16.20
CA ALA A 194 -21.99 -14.78 17.08
C ALA A 194 -23.10 -15.80 17.41
N LEU A 195 -23.00 -17.06 16.94
CA LEU A 195 -24.05 -18.07 17.11
C LEU A 195 -23.69 -19.23 18.07
N GLU A 196 -22.65 -19.09 18.89
CA GLU A 196 -22.36 -20.05 19.99
C GLU A 196 -22.78 -19.57 21.38
N ASP A 197 -23.45 -18.42 21.55
CA ASP A 197 -24.12 -18.11 22.81
C ASP A 197 -25.55 -17.64 22.60
N GLY A 198 -26.45 -18.23 23.38
CA GLY A 198 -27.86 -18.37 23.04
C GLY A 198 -28.69 -17.10 23.14
N GLY A 199 -29.60 -16.94 22.17
CA GLY A 199 -30.97 -16.50 22.40
C GLY A 199 -31.19 -15.06 22.86
N GLU A 200 -31.32 -14.15 21.92
CA GLU A 200 -32.49 -13.27 21.75
C GLU A 200 -32.28 -12.48 20.45
N ALA A 201 -33.32 -12.43 19.61
CA ALA A 201 -33.21 -11.87 18.26
C ALA A 201 -32.92 -10.35 18.31
N TYR A 202 -31.66 -9.96 18.12
CA TYR A 202 -31.27 -8.57 17.92
C TYR A 202 -31.40 -8.19 16.45
N ASN A 203 -32.33 -7.28 16.15
CA ASN A 203 -32.54 -6.74 14.80
C ASN A 203 -32.01 -5.29 14.76
N PRO A 204 -30.88 -4.98 14.08
CA PRO A 204 -30.15 -3.71 14.24
C PRO A 204 -30.83 -2.43 13.69
N PHE A 205 -32.06 -2.51 13.18
CA PHE A 205 -32.72 -1.41 12.45
C PHE A 205 -34.15 -1.10 12.94
N LEU A 206 -34.60 -1.70 14.03
CA LEU A 206 -35.92 -1.38 14.63
C LEU A 206 -35.72 -0.74 16.01
N GLU A 207 -35.44 0.55 16.02
CA GLU A 207 -35.87 1.41 17.12
C GLU A 207 -37.32 1.82 16.83
N ASP A 208 -38.28 1.10 17.43
CA ASP A 208 -39.65 1.61 17.59
C ASP A 208 -39.91 1.86 19.08
N GLY A 209 -40.49 3.01 19.33
CA GLY A 209 -40.46 3.70 20.61
C GLY A 209 -41.23 2.98 21.70
N SER A 210 -40.58 2.79 22.85
CA SER A 210 -41.26 2.80 24.14
C SER A 210 -40.32 3.36 25.23
N PRO A 211 -40.82 4.20 26.14
CA PRO A 211 -39.98 4.99 27.03
C PRO A 211 -39.47 4.12 28.19
N ARG A 212 -38.15 3.99 28.35
CA ARG A 212 -37.55 3.33 29.51
C ARG A 212 -37.48 4.31 30.69
N SER A 213 -37.84 3.81 31.87
CA SER A 213 -37.85 4.55 33.14
C SER A 213 -36.43 4.82 33.66
N ALA A 214 -36.26 5.95 34.34
CA ALA A 214 -35.00 6.56 34.79
C ALA A 214 -34.13 5.73 35.78
N ASP A 215 -34.51 4.50 36.10
CA ASP A 215 -33.76 3.65 37.05
C ASP A 215 -32.78 2.68 36.34
N ASP A 216 -32.85 2.52 35.01
CA ASP A 216 -31.95 1.63 34.25
C ASP A 216 -30.56 2.27 33.95
N ASP A 217 -30.43 3.61 34.05
CA ASP A 217 -29.20 4.32 33.67
C ASP A 217 -28.07 4.17 34.70
N ALA A 218 -28.42 3.93 35.98
CA ALA A 218 -27.44 3.77 37.05
C ALA A 218 -26.71 2.41 37.00
N ALA A 219 -27.38 1.36 36.51
CA ALA A 219 -26.82 0.02 36.41
C ALA A 219 -25.88 -0.15 35.19
N GLY A 220 -26.17 0.56 34.09
CA GLY A 220 -25.34 0.56 32.89
C GLY A 220 -23.99 1.26 33.09
N LEU A 221 -23.99 2.42 33.75
CA LEU A 221 -22.76 3.20 34.00
C LEU A 221 -21.77 2.47 34.92
N ALA A 222 -22.26 1.78 35.95
CA ALA A 222 -21.41 1.05 36.90
C ALA A 222 -20.70 -0.16 36.25
N ARG A 223 -21.30 -0.77 35.22
CA ARG A 223 -20.73 -1.91 34.50
C ARG A 223 -19.73 -1.48 33.41
N ALA A 224 -19.95 -0.31 32.80
CA ALA A 224 -19.00 0.30 31.87
C ALA A 224 -17.72 0.79 32.58
N ALA A 225 -17.83 1.33 33.78
CA ALA A 225 -16.69 1.80 34.58
C ALA A 225 -15.79 0.66 35.12
N ALA A 226 -16.31 -0.57 35.25
CA ALA A 226 -15.52 -1.73 35.69
C ALA A 226 -14.72 -2.40 34.56
N ILE A 227 -15.09 -2.15 33.29
CA ILE A 227 -14.38 -2.66 32.11
C ILE A 227 -13.33 -1.64 31.64
N ALA A 228 -13.55 -0.35 31.90
CA ALA A 228 -12.63 0.73 31.59
C ALA A 228 -11.85 1.17 32.84
N GLY A 229 -10.83 0.40 33.21
CA GLY A 229 -9.98 0.75 34.35
C GLY A 229 -8.61 0.07 34.31
N SER A 230 -7.74 0.52 33.41
CA SER A 230 -6.35 0.93 33.68
C SER A 230 -5.57 1.08 32.37
N ASP A 231 -5.45 2.31 31.87
CA ASP A 231 -4.14 2.94 31.64
C ASP A 231 -4.37 4.34 31.04
N ASP A 232 -3.80 5.31 31.73
CA ASP A 232 -4.02 6.75 31.61
C ASP A 232 -3.38 7.38 30.35
N ASP A 233 -3.93 8.56 30.03
CA ASP A 233 -3.40 9.64 29.20
C ASP A 233 -3.52 9.56 27.67
N ALA A 234 -4.75 9.75 27.18
CA ALA A 234 -4.99 10.37 25.89
C ALA A 234 -5.92 11.59 26.04
N PHE A 235 -5.29 12.75 26.24
CA PHE A 235 -5.91 14.06 26.08
C PHE A 235 -6.47 14.19 24.65
N ASN A 236 -7.80 14.19 24.50
CA ASN A 236 -8.46 14.40 23.21
C ASN A 236 -8.75 15.92 23.03
N PRO A 237 -8.01 16.64 22.18
CA PRO A 237 -8.10 18.11 22.09
C PRO A 237 -9.38 18.60 21.41
N PHE A 238 -10.21 17.70 20.90
CA PHE A 238 -11.40 18.02 20.11
C PHE A 238 -12.72 17.96 20.90
N LEU A 239 -12.69 17.68 22.20
CA LEU A 239 -13.89 17.60 23.05
C LEU A 239 -14.07 18.77 24.02
N ALA A 240 -13.16 19.75 24.00
CA ALA A 240 -13.32 20.98 24.76
C ALA A 240 -13.90 22.05 23.85
N GLU A 241 -15.22 22.24 23.95
CA GLU A 241 -16.04 23.39 23.54
C GLU A 241 -17.20 23.01 22.61
N ALA A 242 -18.25 22.46 23.22
CA ALA A 242 -19.62 22.62 22.74
C ALA A 242 -20.49 23.00 23.94
N GLY A 243 -20.55 24.30 24.22
CA GLY A 243 -21.34 24.88 25.31
C GLY A 243 -21.69 26.35 25.06
N SER A 244 -22.91 26.55 24.54
CA SER A 244 -23.79 27.72 24.68
C SER A 244 -23.54 29.02 23.89
N GLY A 245 -24.55 29.39 23.09
CA GLY A 245 -24.95 30.76 22.69
C GLY A 245 -24.04 31.44 21.66
N SER A 246 -24.48 32.18 20.65
CA SER A 246 -25.74 32.82 20.29
C SER A 246 -25.64 33.22 18.81
N ASP A 247 -26.78 33.52 18.17
CA ASP A 247 -26.88 34.03 16.80
C ASP A 247 -25.89 35.17 16.48
N ASP A 248 -25.23 35.08 15.32
CA ASP A 248 -24.80 36.25 14.55
C ASP A 248 -24.65 35.87 13.06
N GLU A 249 -25.33 36.63 12.20
CA GLU A 249 -25.26 36.59 10.74
C GLU A 249 -23.82 36.78 10.22
N ILE A 250 -23.39 35.95 9.28
CA ILE A 250 -22.11 36.15 8.57
C ILE A 250 -22.39 36.65 7.15
N ASP A 251 -21.95 37.87 6.91
CA ASP A 251 -21.98 38.68 5.69
C ASP A 251 -21.20 38.00 4.53
N PRO A 252 -21.79 37.84 3.32
CA PRO A 252 -21.17 37.10 2.21
C PRO A 252 -19.93 37.74 1.54
N ASP A 253 -19.48 38.93 1.96
CA ASP A 253 -18.42 39.68 1.26
C ASP A 253 -16.99 39.52 1.81
N THR A 254 -16.69 38.47 2.59
CA THR A 254 -15.34 38.25 3.15
C THR A 254 -14.56 37.07 2.56
N ASN A 255 -14.82 36.69 1.30
CA ASN A 255 -13.98 35.71 0.62
C ASN A 255 -12.73 36.39 -0.03
N PRO A 256 -11.52 36.22 0.52
CA PRO A 256 -10.32 36.92 0.03
C PRO A 256 -9.73 36.28 -1.24
N LEU A 257 -10.37 35.25 -1.81
CA LEU A 257 -9.87 34.51 -2.97
C LEU A 257 -10.50 34.94 -4.31
N LEU A 258 -11.33 35.99 -4.33
CA LEU A 258 -11.98 36.51 -5.55
C LEU A 258 -11.46 37.88 -6.02
N GLN A 259 -10.38 38.41 -5.43
CA GLN A 259 -9.77 39.67 -5.87
C GLN A 259 -8.47 39.40 -6.65
N GLY A 260 -8.61 39.11 -7.94
CA GLY A 260 -7.47 38.98 -8.83
C GLY A 260 -7.87 38.68 -10.27
N GLU A 261 -8.28 39.73 -10.99
CA GLU A 261 -8.16 39.96 -12.46
C GLU A 261 -9.41 40.64 -13.04
N ALA A 262 -9.42 41.97 -13.03
CA ALA A 262 -10.15 42.78 -14.01
C ALA A 262 -9.65 44.24 -13.98
N ALA A 263 -8.71 44.59 -14.87
CA ALA A 263 -8.47 45.98 -15.23
C ALA A 263 -7.82 46.05 -16.63
N ALA A 264 -8.66 45.99 -17.67
CA ALA A 264 -8.44 46.68 -18.93
C ALA A 264 -9.81 46.87 -19.60
N ASP A 265 -10.31 48.10 -19.50
CA ASP A 265 -11.59 48.59 -20.02
C ASP A 265 -11.63 48.59 -21.56
N PRO A 266 -12.82 48.47 -22.20
CA PRO A 266 -12.98 48.56 -23.63
C PRO A 266 -13.38 49.97 -24.13
N ALA A 267 -13.14 50.18 -25.44
CA ALA A 267 -13.70 51.18 -26.36
C ALA A 267 -12.85 52.43 -26.67
N ASP A 268 -12.16 52.39 -27.82
CA ASP A 268 -12.52 53.14 -29.04
C ASP A 268 -12.02 52.38 -30.29
#